data_AF-A0AAN6P3I8-F1
#
_entry.id   AF-A0AAN6P3I8-F1
#
_cell.length_a   1.000
_cell.length_b   1.000
_cell.length_c   1.000
_cell.angle_alpha   90.00
_cell.angle_beta   90.00
_cell.angle_gamma   90.00
#
_symmetry.space_group_name_H-M   'P 1'
#
loop_
_entity.id
_entity.type
_entity.pdbx_description
1 polymer ?
#
loop_
_entity_poly.entity_id
_entity_poly.type
_entity_poly.pdbx_seq_one_letter_code
_entity_poly.pdbx_strand_id
1 'polypeptide(L)'
;MDIRVLRPSDIPLIQHANIENLPENYFLKYYLYHALSWPQLSYVAVDVSRPAKSAYDYPKIVGYVLAKMEEEPADGVQHGHITSLSVMRTHRRLGIAEKLMRQSQQAMVETFGAHYVSLHVRVSNAAAIHLYRDTLGFKTEKTEAKYYADGEDAFCMKLDLSYIREAIQAEQLEQEGGEKKDSSKNIEDGKGGSEGVDEGEAVGDVGRDPEADAKKEDKTVKVKVGRGLGVGELVERDESKH
;
A
#
# COMPACT_ATOMS: atom_id res chain seq x y z
N MET A 1 -21.35 5.21 3.27
CA MET A 1 -20.44 4.33 2.53
C MET A 1 -19.36 3.90 3.49
N ASP A 2 -19.19 2.59 3.64
CA ASP A 2 -18.13 2.01 4.45
C ASP A 2 -16.80 2.10 3.68
N ILE A 3 -15.69 2.37 4.38
CA ILE A 3 -14.35 2.40 3.77
C ILE A 3 -13.52 1.36 4.50
N ARG A 4 -12.99 0.40 3.73
CA ARG A 4 -12.19 -0.70 4.27
C ARG A 4 -11.11 -1.13 3.29
N VAL A 5 -10.14 -1.87 3.80
CA VAL A 5 -9.09 -2.49 2.98
C VAL A 5 -9.71 -3.41 1.92
N LEU A 6 -9.11 -3.41 0.74
CA LEU A 6 -9.44 -4.28 -0.38
C LEU A 6 -9.27 -5.75 0.03
N ARG A 7 -10.23 -6.60 -0.34
CA ARG A 7 -10.09 -8.06 -0.23
C ARG A 7 -9.93 -8.67 -1.62
N PRO A 8 -9.20 -9.79 -1.77
CA PRO A 8 -9.09 -10.46 -3.07
C PRO A 8 -10.43 -10.82 -3.70
N SER A 9 -11.45 -11.12 -2.88
CA SER A 9 -12.82 -11.38 -3.35
C SER A 9 -13.52 -10.14 -3.93
N ASP A 10 -13.07 -8.92 -3.63
CA ASP A 10 -13.64 -7.69 -4.19
C ASP A 10 -13.17 -7.41 -5.62
N ILE A 11 -12.08 -8.05 -6.06
CA ILE A 11 -11.38 -7.72 -7.32
C ILE A 11 -12.29 -7.72 -8.55
N PRO A 12 -13.18 -8.70 -8.78
CA PRO A 12 -14.06 -8.66 -9.95
C PRO A 12 -14.96 -7.42 -9.98
N LEU A 13 -15.42 -6.93 -8.82
CA LEU A 13 -16.26 -5.74 -8.74
C LEU A 13 -15.46 -4.44 -8.83
N ILE A 14 -14.20 -4.45 -8.40
CA ILE A 14 -13.27 -3.35 -8.61
C ILE A 14 -12.95 -3.21 -10.10
N GLN A 15 -12.66 -4.31 -10.79
CA GLN A 15 -12.42 -4.31 -12.23
C GLN A 15 -13.66 -3.80 -12.99
N HIS A 16 -14.86 -4.26 -12.62
CA HIS A 16 -16.11 -3.73 -13.17
C HIS A 16 -16.24 -2.21 -12.94
N ALA A 17 -15.91 -1.73 -11.74
CA ALA A 17 -15.94 -0.30 -11.43
C ALA A 17 -14.91 0.50 -12.24
N ASN A 18 -13.74 -0.07 -12.53
CA ASN A 18 -12.72 0.52 -13.40
C ASN A 18 -13.27 0.69 -14.83
N ILE A 19 -13.81 -0.39 -15.41
CA ILE A 19 -14.39 -0.41 -16.76
C ILE A 19 -15.52 0.62 -16.90
N GLU A 20 -16.37 0.78 -15.89
CA GLU A 20 -17.46 1.76 -15.94
C GLU A 20 -16.99 3.22 -15.84
N ASN A 21 -15.84 3.50 -15.23
CA ASN A 21 -15.44 4.86 -14.87
C ASN A 21 -14.21 5.40 -15.59
N LEU A 22 -13.32 4.53 -16.09
CA LEU A 22 -12.01 4.90 -16.60
C LEU A 22 -11.73 4.24 -17.97
N PRO A 23 -11.08 4.96 -18.89
CA PRO A 23 -10.63 4.38 -20.16
C PRO A 23 -9.40 3.47 -19.98
N GLU A 24 -8.57 3.70 -18.95
CA GLU A 24 -7.41 2.87 -18.63
C GLU A 24 -7.84 1.60 -17.85
N ASN A 25 -7.81 0.47 -18.55
CA ASN A 25 -8.26 -0.84 -18.06
C ASN A 25 -7.10 -1.83 -17.92
N TYR A 26 -7.30 -2.84 -17.07
CA TYR A 26 -6.28 -3.82 -16.74
C TYR A 26 -6.84 -5.24 -16.65
N PHE A 27 -6.00 -6.23 -16.94
CA PHE A 27 -6.32 -7.63 -16.69
C PHE A 27 -6.51 -7.92 -15.20
N LEU A 28 -7.38 -8.87 -14.86
CA LEU A 28 -7.62 -9.33 -13.48
C LEU A 28 -6.32 -9.70 -12.75
N LYS A 29 -5.35 -10.28 -13.48
CA LYS A 29 -4.02 -10.65 -12.96
C LYS A 29 -3.27 -9.45 -12.38
N TYR A 30 -3.44 -8.26 -12.95
CA TYR A 30 -2.78 -7.05 -12.47
C TYR A 30 -3.34 -6.57 -11.13
N TYR A 31 -4.66 -6.71 -10.93
CA TYR A 31 -5.28 -6.45 -9.63
C TYR A 31 -4.82 -7.47 -8.58
N LEU A 32 -4.72 -8.75 -8.94
CA LEU A 32 -4.20 -9.79 -8.04
C LEU A 32 -2.76 -9.50 -7.62
N TYR A 33 -1.91 -9.06 -8.56
CA TYR A 33 -0.55 -8.64 -8.25
C TYR A 33 -0.52 -7.54 -7.18
N HIS A 34 -1.34 -6.49 -7.30
CA HIS A 34 -1.42 -5.44 -6.27
C HIS A 34 -1.90 -5.98 -4.92
N ALA A 35 -2.97 -6.77 -4.94
CA ALA A 35 -3.58 -7.31 -3.72
C ALA A 35 -2.66 -8.29 -2.97
N LEU A 36 -1.74 -8.95 -3.67
CA LEU A 36 -0.80 -9.91 -3.09
C LEU A 36 0.54 -9.27 -2.70
N SER A 37 1.02 -8.29 -3.48
CA SER A 37 2.28 -7.60 -3.20
C SER A 37 2.14 -6.54 -2.09
N TRP A 38 1.04 -5.77 -2.11
CA TRP A 38 0.80 -4.67 -1.16
C TRP A 38 -0.63 -4.68 -0.61
N PRO A 39 -1.04 -5.73 0.12
CA PRO A 39 -2.41 -5.91 0.59
C PRO A 39 -2.94 -4.76 1.47
N GLN A 40 -2.04 -4.01 2.13
CA GLN A 40 -2.39 -2.92 3.04
C GLN A 40 -2.74 -1.61 2.32
N LEU A 41 -2.34 -1.44 1.05
CA LEU A 41 -2.35 -0.11 0.41
C LEU A 41 -3.63 0.21 -0.35
N SER A 42 -4.37 -0.81 -0.77
CA SER A 42 -5.56 -0.65 -1.60
C SER A 42 -6.83 -0.71 -0.74
N TYR A 43 -7.76 0.21 -1.00
CA TYR A 43 -8.99 0.36 -0.23
C TYR A 43 -10.21 0.41 -1.15
N VAL A 44 -11.36 0.03 -0.60
CA VAL A 44 -12.65 0.09 -1.28
C VAL A 44 -13.66 0.87 -0.46
N ALA A 45 -14.56 1.55 -1.17
CA ALA A 45 -15.77 2.14 -0.63
C ALA A 45 -16.95 1.24 -0.98
N VAL A 46 -17.70 0.81 0.03
CA VAL A 46 -18.79 -0.16 -0.09
C VAL A 46 -20.12 0.48 0.30
N ASP A 47 -21.14 0.27 -0.53
CA ASP A 47 -22.52 0.51 -0.13
C ASP A 47 -23.06 -0.69 0.66
N VAL A 48 -22.90 -0.61 1.98
CA VAL A 48 -23.38 -1.62 2.94
C VAL A 48 -24.89 -1.57 3.15
N SER A 49 -25.56 -0.51 2.71
CA SER A 49 -27.01 -0.35 2.86
C SER A 49 -27.81 -1.00 1.72
N ARG A 50 -27.14 -1.39 0.63
CA ARG A 50 -27.77 -2.07 -0.50
C ARG A 50 -28.36 -3.42 -0.04
N PRO A 51 -29.66 -3.66 -0.22
CA PRO A 51 -30.25 -4.94 0.11
C PRO A 51 -29.69 -6.03 -0.82
N ALA A 52 -29.33 -7.18 -0.25
CA ALA A 52 -28.88 -8.35 -1.00
C ALA A 52 -30.04 -8.90 -1.83
N LYS A 53 -29.78 -9.15 -3.13
CA LYS A 53 -30.76 -9.79 -4.02
C LYS A 53 -30.65 -11.31 -4.02
N SER A 54 -29.49 -11.83 -3.64
CA SER A 54 -29.17 -13.25 -3.53
C SER A 54 -28.30 -13.50 -2.30
N ALA A 55 -28.30 -14.74 -1.80
CA ALA A 55 -27.41 -15.18 -0.72
C ALA A 55 -25.91 -15.11 -1.09
N TYR A 56 -25.60 -15.02 -2.39
CA TYR A 56 -24.25 -14.94 -2.94
C TYR A 56 -23.88 -13.53 -3.42
N ASP A 57 -24.67 -12.50 -3.09
CA ASP A 57 -24.37 -11.13 -3.48
C ASP A 57 -23.05 -10.68 -2.85
N TYR A 58 -22.12 -10.23 -3.70
CA TYR A 58 -20.89 -9.61 -3.26
C TYR A 58 -21.13 -8.19 -2.72
N PRO A 59 -20.21 -7.66 -1.88
CA PRO A 59 -20.29 -6.28 -1.41
C PRO A 59 -20.33 -5.28 -2.57
N LYS A 60 -21.30 -4.35 -2.59
CA LYS A 60 -21.41 -3.37 -3.68
C LYS A 60 -20.30 -2.32 -3.58
N ILE A 61 -19.26 -2.49 -4.40
CA ILE A 61 -18.18 -1.52 -4.54
C ILE A 61 -18.70 -0.29 -5.30
N VAL A 62 -18.55 0.89 -4.70
CA VAL A 62 -18.94 2.19 -5.27
C VAL A 62 -17.74 3.11 -5.50
N GLY A 63 -16.56 2.73 -5.02
CA GLY A 63 -15.30 3.37 -5.33
C GLY A 63 -14.14 2.54 -4.80
N TYR A 64 -12.95 2.78 -5.33
CA TYR A 64 -11.74 2.09 -4.90
C TYR A 64 -10.51 2.96 -5.14
N VAL A 65 -9.45 2.68 -4.39
CA VAL A 65 -8.08 3.11 -4.68
C VAL A 65 -7.22 1.84 -4.80
N LEU A 66 -6.51 1.73 -5.90
CA LEU A 66 -5.52 0.70 -6.17
C LEU A 66 -4.14 1.35 -6.15
N ALA A 67 -3.32 0.91 -5.21
CA ALA A 67 -2.04 1.52 -4.91
C ALA A 67 -0.94 0.47 -4.76
N LYS A 68 0.30 0.89 -5.04
CA LYS A 68 1.51 0.07 -4.92
C LYS A 68 2.65 0.88 -4.30
N MET A 69 3.71 0.20 -3.89
CA MET A 69 5.02 0.83 -3.73
C MET A 69 5.77 0.78 -5.06
N GLU A 70 6.60 1.78 -5.34
CA GLU A 70 7.49 1.71 -6.50
C GLU A 70 8.65 0.74 -6.20
N GLU A 71 8.82 -0.28 -7.04
CA GLU A 71 9.81 -1.36 -6.83
C GLU A 71 11.23 -0.90 -7.19
N GLU A 72 11.35 -0.04 -8.21
CA GLU A 72 12.63 0.49 -8.70
C GLU A 72 12.60 2.03 -8.72
N PRO A 73 12.74 2.71 -7.56
CA PRO A 73 12.74 4.17 -7.52
C PRO A 73 13.93 4.74 -8.27
N ALA A 74 13.68 5.59 -9.27
CA ALA A 74 14.74 6.24 -10.06
C ALA A 74 15.65 7.16 -9.22
N ASP A 75 15.10 7.74 -8.15
CA ASP A 75 15.80 8.59 -7.19
C ASP A 75 16.36 7.83 -5.98
N GLY A 76 16.14 6.51 -5.91
CA GLY A 76 16.50 5.67 -4.77
C GLY A 76 15.66 5.92 -3.51
N VAL A 77 14.59 6.71 -3.59
CA VAL A 77 13.73 7.05 -2.44
C VAL A 77 12.47 6.21 -2.47
N GLN A 78 12.20 5.50 -1.38
CA GLN A 78 11.00 4.67 -1.25
C GLN A 78 9.73 5.54 -1.26
N HIS A 79 8.83 5.27 -2.21
CA HIS A 79 7.61 6.04 -2.40
C HIS A 79 6.46 5.17 -2.92
N GLY A 80 5.23 5.62 -2.64
CA GLY A 80 4.03 4.98 -3.14
C GLY A 80 3.63 5.51 -4.52
N HIS A 81 2.84 4.74 -5.24
CA HIS A 81 2.25 5.13 -6.51
C HIS A 81 0.76 4.75 -6.55
N ILE A 82 -0.09 5.68 -7.02
CA ILE A 82 -1.51 5.43 -7.21
C ILE A 82 -1.75 4.94 -8.63
N THR A 83 -1.97 3.63 -8.77
CA THR A 83 -2.24 2.98 -10.05
C THR A 83 -3.61 3.36 -10.61
N SER A 84 -4.63 3.40 -9.74
CA SER A 84 -5.99 3.70 -10.19
C SER A 84 -6.86 4.16 -9.02
N LEU A 85 -7.66 5.21 -9.25
CA LEU A 85 -8.63 5.73 -8.30
C LEU A 85 -9.92 6.02 -9.06
N SER A 86 -11.04 5.44 -8.63
CA SER A 86 -12.33 5.79 -9.21
C SER A 86 -13.45 5.72 -8.19
N VAL A 87 -14.49 6.53 -8.43
CA VAL A 87 -15.75 6.52 -7.68
C VAL A 87 -16.87 6.58 -8.70
N MET A 88 -17.84 5.69 -8.54
CA MET A 88 -19.06 5.63 -9.34
C MET A 88 -19.71 7.00 -9.42
N ARG A 89 -20.13 7.43 -10.62
CA ARG A 89 -20.71 8.77 -10.84
C ARG A 89 -21.83 9.11 -9.84
N THR A 90 -22.67 8.14 -9.51
CA THR A 90 -23.78 8.26 -8.55
C THR A 90 -23.35 8.51 -7.10
N HIS A 91 -22.07 8.30 -6.77
CA HIS A 91 -21.51 8.41 -5.42
C HIS A 91 -20.39 9.46 -5.33
N ARG A 92 -20.20 10.29 -6.37
CA ARG A 92 -19.22 11.38 -6.36
C ARG A 92 -19.69 12.53 -5.47
N ARG A 93 -18.75 13.42 -5.10
CA ARG A 93 -18.99 14.60 -4.23
C ARG A 93 -19.43 14.25 -2.79
N LEU A 94 -19.20 13.01 -2.35
CA LEU A 94 -19.43 12.55 -0.98
C LEU A 94 -18.12 12.43 -0.16
N GLY A 95 -17.01 12.98 -0.64
CA GLY A 95 -15.68 12.87 0.00
C GLY A 95 -15.05 11.48 -0.04
N ILE A 96 -15.61 10.53 -0.80
CA ILE A 96 -15.15 9.13 -0.85
C ILE A 96 -13.70 9.03 -1.35
N ALA A 97 -13.39 9.67 -2.46
CA ALA A 97 -12.07 9.61 -3.08
C ALA A 97 -10.98 10.17 -2.15
N GLU A 98 -11.27 11.27 -1.45
CA GLU A 98 -10.37 11.86 -0.47
C GLU A 98 -10.08 10.88 0.66
N LYS A 99 -11.12 10.28 1.26
CA LYS A 99 -10.95 9.34 2.37
C LYS A 99 -10.18 8.08 1.94
N LEU A 100 -10.45 7.54 0.75
CA LEU A 100 -9.70 6.41 0.20
C LEU A 100 -8.21 6.74 0.06
N MET A 101 -7.90 7.91 -0.51
CA MET A 101 -6.52 8.37 -0.68
C MET A 101 -5.80 8.55 0.66
N ARG A 102 -6.44 9.19 1.64
CA ARG A 102 -5.84 9.39 2.98
C ARG A 102 -5.53 8.07 3.68
N GLN A 103 -6.41 7.07 3.58
CA GLN A 103 -6.17 5.73 4.12
C GLN A 103 -4.98 5.04 3.44
N SER A 104 -4.92 5.10 2.11
CA SER A 104 -3.81 4.54 1.34
C SER A 104 -2.47 5.22 1.69
N GLN A 105 -2.45 6.54 1.77
CA GLN A 105 -1.28 7.34 2.15
C GLN A 105 -0.77 7.00 3.55
N GLN A 106 -1.68 6.87 4.52
CA GLN A 106 -1.33 6.45 5.88
C GLN A 106 -0.64 5.08 5.87
N ALA A 107 -1.26 4.09 5.21
CA ALA A 107 -0.73 2.73 5.13
C ALA A 107 0.63 2.66 4.40
N MET A 108 0.85 3.49 3.38
CA MET A 108 2.14 3.60 2.68
C MET A 108 3.26 4.03 3.63
N VAL A 109 2.98 4.99 4.51
CA VAL A 109 3.96 5.49 5.48
C VAL A 109 4.19 4.47 6.59
N GLU A 110 3.12 3.99 7.21
CA GLU A 110 3.20 3.07 8.36
C GLU A 110 3.87 1.74 8.01
N THR A 111 3.51 1.15 6.87
CA THR A 111 3.95 -0.21 6.53
C THR A 111 5.26 -0.20 5.76
N PHE A 112 5.50 0.81 4.93
CA PHE A 112 6.61 0.83 3.97
C PHE A 112 7.49 2.08 4.07
N GLY A 113 7.29 2.96 5.05
CA GLY A 113 8.16 4.13 5.23
C GLY A 113 8.20 5.06 4.01
N ALA A 114 7.10 5.17 3.26
CA ALA A 114 7.04 6.02 2.06
C ALA A 114 7.40 7.48 2.38
N HIS A 115 8.22 8.10 1.55
CA HIS A 115 8.56 9.52 1.67
C HIS A 115 7.58 10.42 0.94
N TYR A 116 7.05 9.93 -0.17
CA TYR A 116 6.07 10.64 -0.98
C TYR A 116 5.15 9.64 -1.68
N VAL A 117 4.11 10.15 -2.32
CA VAL A 117 3.25 9.39 -3.24
C VAL A 117 3.17 10.11 -4.57
N SER A 118 3.25 9.35 -5.67
CA SER A 118 3.14 9.85 -7.04
C SER A 118 1.90 9.31 -7.75
N LEU A 119 1.44 10.03 -8.77
CA LEU A 119 0.36 9.61 -9.66
C LEU A 119 0.42 10.33 -11.00
N HIS A 120 -0.29 9.79 -11.98
CA HIS A 120 -0.52 10.41 -13.28
C HIS A 120 -1.98 10.79 -13.46
N VAL A 121 -2.22 11.98 -14.02
CA VAL A 121 -3.58 12.46 -14.33
C VAL A 121 -3.62 13.16 -15.68
N ARG A 122 -4.65 12.85 -16.48
CA ARG A 122 -4.96 13.54 -17.73
C ARG A 122 -5.04 15.05 -17.53
N VAL A 123 -4.38 15.80 -18.40
CA VAL A 123 -4.36 17.28 -18.34
C VAL A 123 -5.76 17.89 -18.46
N SER A 124 -6.69 17.20 -19.15
CA SER A 124 -8.08 17.63 -19.29
C SER A 124 -8.98 17.28 -18.10
N ASN A 125 -8.54 16.44 -17.16
CA ASN A 125 -9.39 15.94 -16.07
C ASN A 125 -9.46 16.92 -14.89
N ALA A 126 -10.20 18.02 -15.09
CA ALA A 126 -10.35 19.10 -14.11
C ALA A 126 -10.84 18.63 -12.73
N ALA A 127 -11.73 17.64 -12.68
CA ALA A 127 -12.28 17.13 -11.42
C ALA A 127 -11.21 16.39 -10.60
N ALA A 128 -10.41 15.54 -11.24
CA ALA A 128 -9.31 14.84 -10.58
C ALA A 128 -8.18 15.81 -10.19
N ILE A 129 -7.84 16.77 -11.06
CA ILE A 129 -6.84 17.80 -10.77
C ILE A 129 -7.25 18.62 -9.53
N HIS A 130 -8.51 19.01 -9.42
CA HIS A 130 -9.02 19.72 -8.23
C HIS A 130 -8.91 18.88 -6.96
N LEU A 131 -9.27 17.58 -7.03
CA LEU A 131 -9.10 16.66 -5.90
C LEU A 131 -7.63 16.56 -5.47
N TYR A 132 -6.72 16.29 -6.41
CA TYR A 132 -5.31 16.07 -6.08
C TYR A 132 -4.64 17.36 -5.61
N ARG A 133 -4.78 18.45 -6.35
CA ARG A 133 -4.11 19.73 -6.03
C ARG A 133 -4.73 20.43 -4.84
N ASP A 134 -6.03 20.66 -4.87
CA ASP A 134 -6.68 21.59 -3.94
C ASP A 134 -7.14 20.90 -2.66
N THR A 135 -7.52 19.62 -2.71
CA THR A 135 -8.00 18.87 -1.53
C THR A 135 -6.88 18.07 -0.86
N LEU A 136 -6.04 17.40 -1.64
CA LEU A 136 -5.00 16.50 -1.13
C LEU A 136 -3.59 17.12 -1.11
N GLY A 137 -3.39 18.30 -1.72
CA GLY A 137 -2.12 19.03 -1.65
C GLY A 137 -1.02 18.50 -2.59
N PHE A 138 -1.36 17.69 -3.60
CA PHE A 138 -0.41 17.26 -4.61
C PHE A 138 0.13 18.45 -5.42
N LYS A 139 1.41 18.38 -5.78
CA LYS A 139 2.09 19.34 -6.65
C LYS A 139 2.42 18.68 -7.98
N THR A 140 2.24 19.41 -9.07
CA THR A 140 2.69 18.95 -10.40
C THR A 140 4.21 19.03 -10.49
N GLU A 141 4.85 17.91 -10.79
CA GLU A 141 6.31 17.80 -10.92
C GLU A 141 6.74 18.00 -12.38
N LYS A 142 6.08 17.29 -13.30
CA LYS A 142 6.35 17.36 -14.74
C LYS A 142 5.10 17.03 -15.55
N THR A 143 5.15 17.37 -16.83
CA THR A 143 4.15 16.95 -17.82
C THR A 143 4.78 15.92 -18.73
N GLU A 144 4.17 14.75 -18.86
CA GLU A 144 4.62 13.67 -19.73
C GLU A 144 3.81 13.70 -21.02
N ALA A 145 4.51 14.00 -22.13
CA ALA A 145 3.89 14.13 -23.43
C ALA A 145 3.42 12.77 -23.98
N LYS A 146 2.20 12.71 -24.53
CA LYS A 146 1.60 11.50 -25.12
C LYS A 146 1.67 10.28 -24.19
N TYR A 147 1.40 10.50 -22.90
CA TYR A 147 1.43 9.45 -21.90
C TYR A 147 0.31 8.42 -22.09
N TYR A 148 -0.90 8.89 -22.41
CA TYR A 148 -2.05 8.03 -22.62
C TYR A 148 -2.10 7.49 -24.06
N ALA A 149 -2.79 6.36 -24.25
CA ALA A 149 -2.83 5.65 -25.54
C ALA A 149 -3.49 6.45 -26.68
N ASP A 150 -4.37 7.39 -26.34
CA ASP A 150 -4.99 8.33 -27.28
C ASP A 150 -4.11 9.55 -27.59
N GLY A 151 -2.90 9.60 -27.02
CA GLY A 151 -1.94 10.67 -27.21
C GLY A 151 -2.14 11.86 -26.28
N GLU A 152 -3.06 11.80 -25.30
CA GLU A 152 -3.18 12.86 -24.31
C GLU A 152 -1.98 12.90 -23.37
N ASP A 153 -1.56 14.11 -23.01
CA ASP A 153 -0.51 14.34 -22.02
C ASP A 153 -1.00 14.05 -20.59
N ALA A 154 -0.06 13.72 -19.70
CA ALA A 154 -0.34 13.52 -18.28
C ALA A 154 0.46 14.49 -17.42
N PHE A 155 -0.16 14.99 -16.34
CA PHE A 155 0.59 15.56 -15.23
C PHE A 155 1.08 14.43 -14.33
N CYS A 156 2.39 14.37 -14.11
CA CYS A 156 3.00 13.62 -13.01
C CYS A 156 2.89 14.49 -11.75
N MET A 157 2.09 14.05 -10.79
CA MET A 157 1.88 14.76 -9.54
C MET A 157 2.50 14.01 -8.37
N LYS A 158 3.03 14.77 -7.40
CA LYS A 158 3.72 14.27 -6.22
C LYS A 158 3.18 14.94 -4.96
N LEU A 159 2.95 14.15 -3.92
CA LEU A 159 2.62 14.62 -2.58
C LEU A 159 3.70 14.14 -1.61
N ASP A 160 4.30 15.08 -0.90
CA ASP A 160 5.24 14.81 0.17
C ASP A 160 4.49 14.31 1.42
N LEU A 161 4.98 13.22 2.03
CA LEU A 161 4.34 12.56 3.17
C LEU A 161 5.09 12.81 4.49
N SER A 162 6.01 13.79 4.56
CA SER A 162 6.73 14.16 5.79
C SER A 162 5.79 14.41 6.96
N TYR A 163 4.69 15.13 6.75
CA TYR A 163 3.73 15.44 7.80
C TYR A 163 3.09 14.20 8.44
N ILE A 164 2.85 13.13 7.66
CA ILE A 164 2.33 11.86 8.19
C ILE A 164 3.43 11.15 8.98
N ARG A 165 4.65 11.13 8.44
CA ARG A 165 5.81 10.50 9.10
C ARG A 165 6.11 11.14 10.45
N GLU A 166 6.11 12.47 10.49
CA GLU A 166 6.34 13.25 11.71
C GLU A 166 5.26 13.00 12.75
N ALA A 167 3.98 12.94 12.32
CA ALA A 167 2.87 12.62 13.22
C ALA A 167 3.00 11.22 13.83
N ILE A 168 3.31 10.20 13.02
CA ILE A 168 3.52 8.82 13.51
C ILE A 168 4.71 8.74 14.48
N GLN A 169 5.82 9.42 14.15
CA GLN A 169 6.99 9.47 15.05
C GLN A 169 6.67 10.14 16.39
N ALA A 170 5.89 11.22 16.37
CA ALA A 170 5.45 11.89 17.59
C ALA A 170 4.57 10.97 18.45
N GLU A 171 3.60 10.27 17.85
CA GLU A 171 2.73 9.32 18.57
C GLU A 171 3.53 8.16 19.20
N GLN A 172 4.55 7.64 18.50
CA GLN A 172 5.43 6.59 19.02
C GLN A 172 6.25 7.08 20.23
N LEU A 173 6.80 8.29 20.17
CA LEU A 173 7.56 8.89 21.27
C LEU A 173 6.69 9.14 22.52
N GLU A 174 5.43 9.51 22.33
CA GLU A 174 4.47 9.69 23.44
C GLU A 174 4.13 8.37 24.14
N GLN A 175 3.96 7.28 23.38
CA GLN A 175 3.70 5.94 23.93
C GLN A 175 4.90 5.42 24.72
N GLU A 176 6.12 5.53 24.19
CA GLU A 176 7.35 5.13 24.87
C GLU A 176 7.66 6.00 26.11
N GLY A 177 7.29 7.29 26.08
CA GLY A 177 7.41 8.21 27.22
C GLY A 177 6.39 7.95 28.33
N GLY A 178 5.22 7.41 27.99
CA GLY A 178 4.16 7.01 28.93
C GLY A 178 4.51 5.75 29.72
N GLU A 179 5.08 4.74 29.08
CA GLU A 179 5.46 3.47 29.74
C GLU A 179 6.58 3.63 30.78
N LYS A 180 7.49 4.61 30.59
CA LYS A 180 8.52 4.94 31.58
C LYS A 180 7.97 5.60 32.86
N LYS A 181 6.77 6.20 32.81
CA LYS A 181 6.14 6.82 33.99
C LYS A 181 5.37 5.84 34.87
N ASP A 182 4.84 4.74 34.32
CA ASP A 182 4.09 3.74 35.08
C ASP A 182 4.99 2.69 35.77
N SER A 183 6.20 2.47 35.26
CA SER A 183 7.22 1.62 35.91
C SER A 183 7.89 2.27 37.13
N SER A 184 7.67 3.57 37.38
CA SER A 184 8.31 4.32 38.47
C SER A 184 7.43 4.50 39.73
N LYS A 185 6.27 3.81 39.83
CA LYS A 185 5.29 4.03 40.92
C LYS A 185 5.09 2.91 41.93
N ASN A 186 5.88 1.85 41.93
CA ASN A 186 5.80 0.79 42.94
C ASN A 186 7.17 0.41 43.52
N ILE A 187 7.80 1.32 44.28
CA ILE A 187 8.76 0.91 45.32
C ILE A 187 8.57 1.84 46.52
N GLU A 188 7.68 1.48 47.44
CA GLU A 188 7.79 1.84 48.85
C GLU A 188 7.20 0.72 49.72
N ASP A 189 8.03 0.29 50.67
CA ASP A 189 7.78 -0.49 51.88
C ASP A 189 7.48 -2.01 51.83
N GLY A 190 8.45 -2.80 52.29
CA GLY A 190 8.25 -4.21 52.63
C GLY A 190 9.53 -4.98 52.99
N LYS A 191 10.13 -4.67 54.14
CA LYS A 191 11.28 -5.39 54.71
C LYS A 191 10.86 -6.79 55.19
N GLY A 192 11.40 -7.86 54.59
CA GLY A 192 11.20 -9.23 55.07
C GLY A 192 12.03 -10.24 54.27
N GLY A 193 13.05 -10.82 54.90
CA GLY A 193 13.98 -11.75 54.27
C GLY A 193 13.42 -13.16 54.06
N SER A 194 13.90 -13.82 53.02
CA SER A 194 14.09 -15.28 52.94
C SER A 194 14.99 -15.56 51.74
N GLU A 195 16.13 -16.22 51.99
CA GLU A 195 16.98 -16.79 50.96
C GLU A 195 16.21 -17.87 50.20
N GLY A 196 16.21 -17.78 48.87
CA GLY A 196 15.74 -18.81 47.96
C GLY A 196 16.78 -18.94 46.85
N VAL A 197 17.51 -20.06 46.86
CA VAL A 197 18.51 -20.42 45.87
C VAL A 197 17.78 -20.82 44.60
N ASP A 198 18.00 -20.09 43.50
CA ASP A 198 17.44 -20.40 42.18
C ASP A 198 18.44 -21.28 41.40
N GLU A 199 18.23 -22.60 41.48
CA GLU A 199 18.87 -23.58 40.62
C GLU A 199 18.07 -23.70 39.31
N GLY A 200 18.49 -22.95 38.29
CA GLY A 200 18.00 -23.07 36.92
C GLY A 200 19.15 -22.92 35.93
N GLU A 201 19.73 -24.04 35.49
CA GLU A 201 20.74 -24.07 34.43
C GLU A 201 20.19 -23.59 33.08
N ALA A 202 21.04 -22.92 32.31
CA ALA A 202 20.78 -22.51 30.93
C ALA A 202 20.66 -23.73 30.01
N VAL A 203 19.47 -23.96 29.46
CA VAL A 203 19.22 -25.03 28.51
C VAL A 203 19.73 -24.68 27.11
N GLY A 204 20.86 -25.30 26.74
CA GLY A 204 21.00 -26.04 25.48
C GLY A 204 21.32 -25.26 24.20
N ASP A 205 22.58 -24.92 24.02
CA ASP A 205 23.19 -24.73 22.70
C ASP A 205 23.60 -26.13 22.17
N VAL A 206 22.73 -26.76 21.36
CA VAL A 206 22.96 -28.14 20.88
C VAL A 206 22.73 -28.21 19.38
N GLY A 207 23.83 -28.25 18.62
CA GLY A 207 23.77 -28.48 17.17
C GLY A 207 25.04 -28.16 16.37
N ARG A 208 26.20 -27.98 17.00
CA ARG A 208 27.48 -27.83 16.27
C ARG A 208 28.24 -29.15 16.29
N ASP A 209 28.18 -29.87 15.18
CA ASP A 209 28.93 -31.12 14.99
C ASP A 209 30.44 -30.82 14.83
N PRO A 210 31.37 -31.51 15.54
CA PRO A 210 32.78 -31.10 15.63
C PRO A 210 33.72 -31.76 14.59
N GLU A 211 33.20 -32.51 13.60
CA GLU A 211 34.04 -33.25 12.63
C GLU A 211 33.62 -33.05 11.16
N ALA A 212 33.62 -31.80 10.69
CA ALA A 212 33.51 -31.51 9.25
C ALA A 212 34.63 -30.60 8.70
N ASP A 213 35.80 -30.62 9.34
CA ASP A 213 37.03 -30.01 8.80
C ASP A 213 37.81 -31.04 7.97
N ALA A 214 37.24 -31.47 6.84
CA ALA A 214 37.99 -32.13 5.77
C ALA A 214 37.23 -32.11 4.43
N LYS A 215 37.62 -31.20 3.55
CA LYS A 215 37.47 -31.23 2.08
C LYS A 215 36.05 -31.34 1.51
N LYS A 216 35.52 -30.21 1.02
CA LYS A 216 34.72 -30.17 -0.22
C LYS A 216 34.85 -28.79 -0.88
N GLU A 217 35.39 -28.77 -2.10
CA GLU A 217 35.39 -27.60 -2.98
C GLU A 217 33.96 -27.19 -3.30
N ASP A 218 33.63 -25.94 -2.99
CA ASP A 218 32.29 -25.39 -3.16
C ASP A 218 32.10 -24.92 -4.61
N LYS A 219 31.64 -25.84 -5.48
CA LYS A 219 31.21 -25.49 -6.85
C LYS A 219 29.81 -24.87 -6.79
N THR A 220 29.75 -23.55 -6.67
CA THR A 220 28.51 -22.80 -6.86
C THR A 220 28.15 -22.72 -8.34
N VAL A 221 26.97 -23.24 -8.72
CA VAL A 221 26.42 -23.12 -10.07
C VAL A 221 25.53 -21.88 -10.13
N LYS A 222 25.92 -20.89 -10.95
CA LYS A 222 25.06 -19.74 -11.26
C LYS A 222 23.92 -20.18 -12.17
N VAL A 223 22.69 -20.18 -11.65
CA VAL A 223 21.48 -20.38 -12.45
C VAL A 223 20.98 -19.00 -12.90
N LYS A 224 20.74 -18.82 -14.20
CA LYS A 224 20.13 -17.60 -14.74
C LYS A 224 18.69 -17.52 -14.25
N VAL A 225 18.42 -16.56 -13.36
CA VAL A 225 17.06 -16.16 -13.00
C VAL A 225 16.44 -15.53 -14.25
N GLY A 226 15.31 -16.08 -14.70
CA GLY A 226 14.56 -15.57 -15.84
C GLY A 226 14.14 -14.11 -15.61
N ARG A 227 14.11 -13.33 -16.69
CA ARG A 227 13.70 -11.92 -16.67
C ARG A 227 12.29 -11.82 -16.09
N GLY A 228 12.12 -11.09 -14.99
CA GLY A 228 10.79 -10.71 -14.51
C GLY A 228 10.12 -9.87 -15.59
N LEU A 229 8.91 -10.25 -16.00
CA LEU A 229 8.11 -9.47 -16.93
C LEU A 229 7.76 -8.16 -16.22
N GLY A 230 8.20 -7.04 -16.78
CA GLY A 230 7.94 -5.72 -16.21
C GLY A 230 6.46 -5.37 -16.30
N VAL A 231 5.99 -4.53 -15.37
CA VAL A 231 4.60 -4.07 -15.24
C VAL A 231 4.00 -3.55 -16.55
N GLY A 232 4.81 -3.00 -17.46
CA GLY A 232 4.37 -2.49 -18.77
C GLY A 232 3.80 -3.55 -19.72
N GLU A 233 4.08 -4.84 -19.52
CA GLU A 233 3.54 -5.94 -20.32
C GLU A 233 2.18 -6.45 -19.81
N LEU A 234 1.69 -5.95 -18.68
CA LEU A 234 0.41 -6.34 -18.07
C LEU A 234 -0.74 -5.37 -18.40
N VAL A 235 -0.47 -4.36 -19.24
CA VAL A 235 -1.47 -3.38 -19.71
C VAL A 235 -2.03 -3.87 -21.05
N GLU A 236 -3.37 -3.94 -21.17
CA GLU A 236 -4.01 -4.25 -22.45
C GLU A 236 -3.68 -3.18 -23.49
N ARG A 237 -3.20 -3.61 -24.65
CA ARG A 237 -3.10 -2.78 -25.85
C ARG A 237 -4.18 -3.23 -26.81
N ASP A 238 -5.00 -2.29 -27.27
CA ASP A 238 -5.98 -2.53 -28.31
C ASP A 238 -5.25 -2.63 -29.66
N GLU A 239 -5.04 -3.86 -30.15
CA GLU A 239 -4.37 -4.15 -31.41
C GLU A 239 -5.26 -3.94 -32.65
N SER A 240 -6.50 -3.48 -32.48
CA SER A 240 -7.45 -3.31 -33.59
C SER A 240 -7.21 -2.08 -34.49
N LYS A 241 -6.16 -1.29 -34.22
CA LYS A 241 -5.77 -0.13 -35.03
C LYS A 241 -4.34 -0.28 -35.55
N HIS A 242 -4.18 -1.11 -36.57
CA HIS A 242 -3.06 -1.03 -37.52
C HIS A 242 -3.56 -0.63 -38.90
#